data_AF-A0A7Y7CHS2-F1
#
_entry.id   AF-A0A7Y7CHS2-F1
#
_cell.length_a   1.000
_cell.length_b   1.000
_cell.length_c   1.000
_cell.angle_alpha   90.00
_cell.angle_beta   90.00
_cell.angle_gamma   90.00
#
_symmetry.space_group_name_H-M   'P 1'
#
loop_
_entity.id
_entity.type
_entity.pdbx_description
1 polymer ?
#
loop_
_entity_poly.entity_id
_entity_poly.type
_entity_poly.pdbx_seq_one_letter_code
_entity_poly.pdbx_strand_id
1 'polypeptide(L)'
;MRLTTPPQVDNTRELQNVAEREAAAGETAIRDSLVEINEAYAAFEETKANPWALSENTTISDRAKKVLKVRYKSARVNSLEFIKDLRSSFSTDFCLMCGGYGNGSLDHYLPQSMYPEFAIYSNNLVPACNCNSLRGNRIMDENGDGRIIHPYYDLFLEEQLYVVRFNGGFREPSISIDLLNPNHVLKDIFQYHLNNVILRT
;
A
#
# COMPACT_ATOMS: atom_id res chain seq x y z
N MET A 1 -11.62 -2.23 8.61
CA MET A 1 -10.18 -2.49 8.39
C MET A 1 -9.55 -2.79 9.74
N ARG A 2 -8.40 -3.49 9.78
CA ARG A 2 -7.75 -3.91 11.03
C ARG A 2 -6.24 -3.83 10.89
N LEU A 3 -5.55 -3.45 11.96
CA LEU A 3 -4.08 -3.52 12.02
C LEU A 3 -3.62 -4.95 11.76
N THR A 4 -2.64 -5.12 10.88
CA THR A 4 -2.08 -6.43 10.52
C THR A 4 -0.56 -6.36 10.54
N THR A 5 0.09 -7.48 10.87
CA THR A 5 1.55 -7.56 10.86
C THR A 5 2.10 -7.39 9.44
N PRO A 6 3.13 -6.54 9.22
CA PRO A 6 3.77 -6.42 7.92
C PRO A 6 4.46 -7.74 7.51
N PRO A 7 4.58 -8.02 6.21
CA PRO A 7 5.36 -9.15 5.71
C PRO A 7 6.80 -9.16 6.27
N GLN A 8 7.29 -10.34 6.63
CA GLN A 8 8.67 -10.53 7.09
C GLN A 8 9.52 -11.01 5.93
N VAL A 9 10.01 -10.08 5.11
CA VAL A 9 10.81 -10.36 3.90
C VAL A 9 12.11 -9.55 3.97
N ASP A 10 13.23 -10.20 3.65
CA ASP A 10 14.51 -9.51 3.46
C ASP A 10 14.50 -8.78 2.10
N ASN A 11 13.91 -7.58 2.09
CA ASN A 11 13.72 -6.78 0.88
C ASN A 11 15.05 -6.40 0.22
N THR A 12 16.12 -6.17 1.00
CA THR A 12 17.46 -5.86 0.46
C THR A 12 18.03 -7.07 -0.26
N ARG A 13 17.89 -8.27 0.31
CA ARG A 13 18.32 -9.50 -0.36
C ARG A 13 17.53 -9.78 -1.63
N GLU A 14 16.22 -9.58 -1.61
CA GLU A 14 15.37 -9.77 -2.79
C GLU A 14 15.72 -8.78 -3.92
N LEU A 15 15.98 -7.51 -3.57
CA LEU A 15 16.44 -6.51 -4.53
C LEU A 15 17.82 -6.88 -5.13
N GLN A 16 18.75 -7.32 -4.30
CA GLN A 16 20.07 -7.79 -4.72
C GLN A 16 19.95 -8.98 -5.70
N ASN A 17 19.08 -9.96 -5.40
CA ASN A 17 18.81 -11.08 -6.29
C ASN A 17 18.26 -10.63 -7.65
N VAL A 18 17.39 -9.61 -7.67
CA VAL A 18 16.89 -9.01 -8.92
C VAL A 18 18.02 -8.37 -9.72
N ALA A 19 18.90 -7.62 -9.07
CA ALA A 19 20.06 -6.98 -9.71
C ALA A 19 21.03 -8.01 -10.32
N GLU A 20 21.31 -9.10 -9.61
CA GLU A 20 22.19 -10.18 -10.08
C GLU A 20 21.63 -10.91 -11.30
N ARG A 21 20.32 -11.19 -11.31
CA ARG A 21 19.64 -11.82 -12.45
C ARG A 21 19.58 -10.90 -13.67
N GLU A 22 19.36 -9.61 -13.46
CA GLU A 22 19.40 -8.61 -14.53
C GLU A 22 20.79 -8.59 -15.18
N ALA A 23 21.84 -8.56 -14.37
CA ALA A 23 23.21 -8.54 -14.86
C ALA A 23 23.65 -9.81 -15.57
N ALA A 24 23.17 -10.97 -15.14
CA ALA A 24 23.38 -12.22 -15.87
C ALA A 24 22.76 -12.19 -17.28
N ALA A 25 21.76 -11.33 -17.50
CA ALA A 25 21.16 -11.08 -18.81
C ALA A 25 21.83 -9.90 -19.58
N GLY A 26 22.95 -9.35 -19.08
CA GLY A 26 23.69 -8.26 -19.71
C GLY A 26 23.16 -6.86 -19.41
N GLU A 27 22.35 -6.71 -18.36
CA GLU A 27 21.61 -5.49 -18.04
C GLU A 27 21.91 -5.04 -16.59
N THR A 28 22.13 -3.75 -16.35
CA THR A 28 22.64 -3.27 -15.04
C THR A 28 21.76 -2.23 -14.36
N ALA A 29 20.57 -1.92 -14.86
CA ALA A 29 19.80 -0.77 -14.40
C ALA A 29 19.44 -0.81 -12.91
N ILE A 30 19.08 -1.98 -12.37
CA ILE A 30 18.81 -2.16 -10.94
C ILE A 30 20.13 -2.10 -10.17
N ARG A 31 21.20 -2.74 -10.66
CA ARG A 31 22.51 -2.69 -10.03
C ARG A 31 23.00 -1.25 -9.87
N ASP A 32 22.86 -0.45 -10.91
CA ASP A 32 23.30 0.94 -10.96
C ASP A 32 22.42 1.86 -10.09
N SER A 33 21.26 1.39 -9.63
CA SER A 33 20.34 2.11 -8.73
C SER A 33 20.20 1.43 -7.35
N LEU A 34 21.07 0.47 -7.01
CA LEU A 34 20.92 -0.35 -5.80
C LEU A 34 21.00 0.48 -4.52
N VAL A 35 21.88 1.49 -4.49
CA VAL A 35 22.08 2.34 -3.32
C VAL A 35 20.83 3.17 -3.07
N GLU A 36 20.35 3.87 -4.11
CA GLU A 36 19.20 4.75 -4.06
C GLU A 36 17.93 4.00 -3.67
N ILE A 37 17.72 2.79 -4.19
CA ILE A 37 16.54 1.98 -3.84
C ILE A 37 16.63 1.49 -2.38
N ASN A 38 17.80 1.07 -1.90
CA ASN A 38 17.95 0.65 -0.50
C ASN A 38 17.81 1.83 0.47
N GLU A 39 18.30 3.02 0.12
CA GLU A 39 18.06 4.25 0.88
C GLU A 39 16.56 4.58 0.94
N ALA A 40 15.85 4.43 -0.19
CA ALA A 40 14.40 4.58 -0.21
C ALA A 40 13.70 3.55 0.69
N TYR A 41 14.16 2.29 0.71
CA TYR A 41 13.61 1.25 1.60
C TYR A 41 13.83 1.60 3.07
N ALA A 42 15.02 2.11 3.42
CA ALA A 42 15.30 2.59 4.76
C ALA A 42 14.38 3.77 5.15
N ALA A 43 14.22 4.76 4.26
CA ALA A 43 13.32 5.89 4.47
C ALA A 43 11.85 5.45 4.63
N PHE A 44 11.40 4.46 3.85
CA PHE A 44 10.06 3.87 4.00
C PHE A 44 9.86 3.27 5.40
N GLU A 45 10.85 2.54 5.91
CA GLU A 45 10.78 1.94 7.24
C GLU A 45 10.88 2.97 8.37
N GLU A 46 11.72 3.98 8.23
CA GLU A 46 11.87 5.06 9.21
C GLU A 46 10.59 5.90 9.33
N THR A 47 10.03 6.28 8.18
CA THR A 47 8.83 7.12 8.12
C THR A 47 7.53 6.32 8.25
N LYS A 48 7.62 4.99 8.26
CA LYS A 48 6.46 4.08 8.24
C LYS A 48 5.52 4.38 7.08
N ALA A 49 6.12 4.58 5.91
CA ALA A 49 5.45 4.93 4.67
C ALA A 49 4.59 6.21 4.75
N ASN A 50 4.88 7.10 5.70
CA ASN A 50 4.15 8.36 5.81
C ASN A 50 4.45 9.23 4.58
N PRO A 51 3.46 9.50 3.71
CA PRO A 51 3.67 10.20 2.45
C PRO A 51 4.15 11.64 2.64
N TRP A 52 3.90 12.26 3.80
CA TRP A 52 4.40 13.61 4.11
C TRP A 52 5.89 13.64 4.46
N ALA A 53 6.43 12.51 4.92
CA ALA A 53 7.82 12.39 5.35
C ALA A 53 8.70 11.68 4.31
N LEU A 54 8.09 10.95 3.38
CA LEU A 54 8.78 10.36 2.25
C LEU A 54 9.11 11.43 1.21
N SER A 55 10.38 11.59 0.89
CA SER A 55 10.77 12.40 -0.26
C SER A 55 10.30 11.70 -1.54
N GLU A 56 9.52 12.38 -2.38
CA GLU A 56 9.12 11.88 -3.71
C GLU A 56 10.31 11.72 -4.69
N ASN A 57 11.53 12.06 -4.27
CA ASN A 57 12.67 12.32 -5.15
C ASN A 57 13.73 11.21 -5.17
N THR A 58 13.37 9.95 -4.88
CA THR A 58 14.29 8.84 -5.14
C THR A 58 14.61 8.81 -6.63
N THR A 59 15.81 9.24 -6.98
CA THR A 59 16.19 9.44 -8.39
C THR A 59 16.79 8.15 -8.91
N ILE A 60 15.93 7.24 -9.40
CA ILE A 60 16.34 6.03 -10.10
C ILE A 60 16.14 6.17 -11.61
N SER A 61 16.93 5.43 -12.40
CA SER A 61 16.84 5.47 -13.86
C SER A 61 15.46 5.00 -14.36
N ASP A 62 14.97 5.54 -15.48
CA ASP A 62 13.69 5.08 -16.07
C ASP A 62 13.72 3.60 -16.45
N ARG A 63 14.92 3.09 -16.78
CA ARG A 63 15.14 1.68 -17.00
C ARG A 63 14.93 0.87 -15.72
N ALA A 64 15.48 1.30 -14.59
CA ALA A 64 15.25 0.68 -13.28
C ALA A 64 13.77 0.68 -12.91
N LYS A 65 13.08 1.84 -13.06
CA LYS A 65 11.62 1.95 -12.83
C LYS A 65 10.84 0.92 -13.65
N LYS A 66 11.19 0.76 -14.94
CA LYS A 66 10.54 -0.20 -15.83
C LYS A 66 10.81 -1.64 -15.39
N VAL A 67 12.06 -1.96 -15.04
CA VAL A 67 12.43 -3.30 -14.57
C VAL A 67 11.63 -3.66 -13.31
N LEU A 68 11.59 -2.81 -12.29
CA LEU A 68 10.85 -3.08 -11.05
C LEU A 68 9.36 -3.36 -11.31
N LYS A 69 8.70 -2.53 -12.13
CA LYS A 69 7.29 -2.73 -12.53
C LYS A 69 7.07 -4.05 -13.26
N VAL A 70 7.99 -4.42 -14.17
CA VAL A 70 7.93 -5.69 -14.90
C VAL A 70 8.15 -6.88 -13.95
N ARG A 71 9.09 -6.78 -13.01
CA ARG A 71 9.36 -7.83 -12.02
C ARG A 71 8.17 -8.09 -11.11
N TYR A 72 7.51 -7.05 -10.60
CA TYR A 72 6.26 -7.20 -9.85
C TYR A 72 5.17 -7.99 -10.61
N LYS A 73 4.98 -7.68 -11.90
CA LYS A 73 3.99 -8.35 -12.76
C LYS A 73 4.38 -9.79 -13.09
N SER A 74 5.68 -10.04 -13.31
CA SER A 74 6.24 -11.34 -13.69
C SER A 74 6.66 -12.21 -12.50
N ALA A 75 6.44 -11.77 -11.26
CA ALA A 75 6.81 -12.49 -10.04
C ALA A 75 6.23 -13.92 -9.96
N ARG A 76 5.18 -14.22 -10.73
CA ARG A 76 4.64 -15.59 -10.87
C ARG A 76 5.57 -16.57 -11.59
N VAL A 77 6.57 -16.08 -12.32
CA VAL A 77 7.37 -16.88 -13.27
C VAL A 77 8.85 -16.92 -12.90
N ASN A 78 9.45 -15.87 -12.31
CA ASN A 78 10.92 -15.71 -12.44
C ASN A 78 11.74 -15.11 -11.28
N SER A 79 11.19 -14.88 -10.07
CA SER A 79 11.87 -14.42 -8.82
C SER A 79 10.86 -13.63 -7.98
N LEU A 80 11.09 -13.46 -6.68
CA LEU A 80 10.17 -12.83 -5.69
C LEU A 80 9.04 -13.79 -5.26
N GLU A 81 9.41 -14.98 -4.78
CA GLU A 81 8.45 -15.99 -4.31
C GLU A 81 7.53 -15.46 -3.20
N PHE A 82 8.05 -14.59 -2.32
CA PHE A 82 7.22 -13.95 -1.30
C PHE A 82 6.02 -13.21 -1.89
N ILE A 83 6.09 -12.65 -3.10
CA ILE A 83 4.94 -11.98 -3.75
C ILE A 83 3.88 -13.00 -4.14
N LYS A 84 4.30 -14.19 -4.58
CA LYS A 84 3.38 -15.30 -4.86
C LYS A 84 2.76 -15.79 -3.56
N ASP A 85 3.55 -15.93 -2.52
CA ASP A 85 3.09 -16.39 -1.20
C ASP A 85 2.08 -15.40 -0.63
N LEU A 86 2.40 -14.10 -0.61
CA LEU A 86 1.49 -13.03 -0.21
C LEU A 86 0.18 -13.10 -1.01
N ARG A 87 0.23 -13.27 -2.34
CA ARG A 87 -0.98 -13.42 -3.17
C ARG A 87 -1.84 -14.63 -2.81
N SER A 88 -1.24 -15.68 -2.26
CA SER A 88 -1.92 -16.93 -1.90
C SER A 88 -2.35 -16.99 -0.44
N SER A 89 -1.68 -16.26 0.45
CA SER A 89 -1.85 -16.32 1.90
C SER A 89 -2.95 -15.41 2.41
N PHE A 90 -3.73 -14.78 1.52
CA PHE A 90 -4.74 -13.82 1.91
C PHE A 90 -5.90 -14.49 2.64
N SER A 91 -6.12 -14.07 3.89
CA SER A 91 -7.34 -14.38 4.64
C SER A 91 -8.54 -13.78 3.90
N THR A 92 -9.49 -14.64 3.56
CA THR A 92 -10.71 -14.34 2.79
C THR A 92 -11.72 -13.45 3.52
N ASP A 93 -11.45 -13.07 4.77
CA ASP A 93 -12.50 -12.60 5.67
C ASP A 93 -12.74 -11.09 5.55
N PHE A 94 -11.71 -10.28 5.31
CA PHE A 94 -11.85 -8.83 5.12
C PHE A 94 -10.69 -8.20 4.35
N CYS A 95 -10.98 -7.13 3.61
CA CYS A 95 -10.00 -6.30 2.92
C CYS A 95 -9.22 -5.43 3.93
N LEU A 96 -7.89 -5.39 3.83
CA LEU A 96 -7.07 -4.57 4.74
C LEU A 96 -7.21 -3.06 4.52
N MET A 97 -7.63 -2.66 3.31
CA MET A 97 -7.85 -1.25 2.98
C MET A 97 -9.25 -0.79 3.41
N CYS A 98 -10.33 -1.33 2.83
CA CYS A 98 -11.68 -0.83 3.15
C CYS A 98 -12.37 -1.53 4.34
N GLY A 99 -11.89 -2.70 4.78
CA GLY A 99 -12.56 -3.51 5.79
C GLY A 99 -13.81 -4.27 5.33
N GLY A 100 -14.21 -4.15 4.06
CA GLY A 100 -15.31 -4.92 3.49
C GLY A 100 -14.95 -6.39 3.26
N TYR A 101 -15.98 -7.21 3.07
CA TYR A 101 -15.82 -8.61 2.64
C TYR A 101 -15.33 -8.67 1.20
N GLY A 102 -14.40 -9.57 0.89
CA GLY A 102 -14.04 -9.86 -0.48
C GLY A 102 -12.60 -10.30 -0.67
N ASN A 103 -12.42 -11.13 -1.70
CA ASN A 103 -11.11 -11.59 -2.15
C ASN A 103 -10.30 -10.40 -2.65
N GLY A 104 -9.17 -10.15 -1.99
CA GLY A 104 -8.22 -9.13 -2.40
C GLY A 104 -7.19 -9.64 -3.41
N SER A 105 -6.80 -8.77 -4.34
CA SER A 105 -5.51 -8.89 -5.02
C SER A 105 -4.40 -8.37 -4.10
N LEU A 106 -3.15 -8.67 -4.43
CA LEU A 106 -2.01 -7.92 -3.88
C LEU A 106 -1.89 -6.62 -4.68
N ASP A 107 -1.88 -5.47 -4.02
CA ASP A 107 -1.77 -4.17 -4.66
C ASP A 107 -0.89 -3.22 -3.84
N HIS A 108 -0.45 -2.10 -4.41
CA HIS A 108 0.50 -1.20 -3.75
C HIS A 108 -0.18 -0.21 -2.80
N TYR A 109 0.39 0.06 -1.63
CA TYR A 109 -0.01 1.17 -0.76
C TYR A 109 0.46 2.51 -1.32
N LEU A 110 1.75 2.66 -1.63
CA LEU A 110 2.31 3.74 -2.42
C LEU A 110 2.22 3.36 -3.91
N PRO A 111 1.47 4.10 -4.74
CA PRO A 111 1.19 3.74 -6.12
C PRO A 111 2.48 3.60 -6.91
N GLN A 112 2.70 2.44 -7.55
CA GLN A 112 3.87 2.21 -8.40
C GLN A 112 4.02 3.23 -9.57
N SER A 113 2.96 3.96 -9.91
CA SER A 113 2.97 5.05 -10.87
C SER A 113 3.84 6.21 -10.39
N MET A 114 3.80 6.53 -9.10
CA MET A 114 4.51 7.63 -8.47
C MET A 114 5.76 7.16 -7.72
N TYR A 115 5.70 5.97 -7.11
CA TYR A 115 6.77 5.38 -6.29
C TYR A 115 7.24 4.03 -6.87
N PRO A 116 7.86 4.02 -8.06
CA PRO A 116 8.29 2.80 -8.74
C PRO A 116 9.37 2.01 -7.98
N GLU A 117 10.18 2.65 -7.15
CA GLU A 117 11.21 2.04 -6.29
C GLU A 117 10.61 1.02 -5.31
N PHE A 118 9.38 1.29 -4.83
CA PHE A 118 8.66 0.39 -3.93
C PHE A 118 7.79 -0.66 -4.64
N ALA A 119 7.94 -0.82 -5.96
CA ALA A 119 7.07 -1.71 -6.73
C ALA A 119 7.20 -3.19 -6.34
N ILE A 120 8.36 -3.60 -5.82
CA ILE A 120 8.60 -4.96 -5.29
C ILE A 120 8.85 -4.96 -3.79
N TYR A 121 8.68 -3.82 -3.10
CA TYR A 121 8.92 -3.74 -1.66
C TYR A 121 7.77 -4.39 -0.91
N SER A 122 8.03 -5.48 -0.17
CA SER A 122 6.99 -6.31 0.43
C SER A 122 6.03 -5.53 1.35
N ASN A 123 6.54 -4.62 2.17
CA ASN A 123 5.71 -3.83 3.10
C ASN A 123 4.89 -2.74 2.39
N ASN A 124 5.18 -2.46 1.11
CA ASN A 124 4.35 -1.64 0.25
C ASN A 124 3.26 -2.44 -0.48
N LEU A 125 3.26 -3.76 -0.37
CA LEU A 125 2.29 -4.64 -1.04
C LEU A 125 1.22 -5.10 -0.04
N VAL A 126 -0.02 -4.68 -0.28
CA VAL A 126 -1.15 -4.88 0.62
C VAL A 126 -2.24 -5.75 -0.04
N PRO A 127 -2.75 -6.79 0.65
CA PRO A 127 -4.00 -7.45 0.29
C PRO A 127 -5.17 -6.45 0.26
N ALA A 128 -5.75 -6.24 -0.90
CA ALA A 128 -6.90 -5.37 -1.03
C ALA A 128 -7.84 -5.82 -2.15
N CYS A 129 -9.15 -5.66 -1.92
CA CYS A 129 -10.12 -5.72 -3.00
C CYS A 129 -9.93 -4.52 -3.95
N ASN A 130 -10.80 -4.40 -4.96
CA ASN A 130 -10.70 -3.34 -5.98
C ASN A 130 -10.75 -1.91 -5.42
N CYS A 131 -11.12 -1.70 -4.14
CA CYS A 131 -11.08 -0.40 -3.48
C CYS A 131 -9.71 0.30 -3.62
N ASN A 132 -8.62 -0.46 -3.54
CA ASN A 132 -7.29 0.09 -3.60
C ASN A 132 -6.98 0.58 -5.01
N SER A 133 -7.23 -0.24 -6.03
CA SER A 133 -7.15 0.16 -7.44
C SER A 133 -8.00 1.41 -7.75
N LEU A 134 -9.22 1.48 -7.22
CA LEU A 134 -10.17 2.58 -7.47
C LEU A 134 -9.73 3.91 -6.84
N ARG A 135 -9.02 3.89 -5.70
CA ARG A 135 -8.46 5.12 -5.11
C ARG A 135 -7.45 5.79 -6.05
N GLY A 136 -6.78 5.00 -6.90
CA GLY A 136 -5.75 5.45 -7.83
C GLY A 136 -4.52 6.00 -7.12
N ASN A 137 -4.08 7.18 -7.54
CA ASN A 137 -2.89 7.83 -6.98
C ASN A 137 -3.15 8.68 -5.73
N ARG A 138 -4.37 8.65 -5.18
CA ARG A 138 -4.76 9.48 -4.02
C ARG A 138 -4.20 8.89 -2.74
N ILE A 139 -3.09 9.44 -2.26
CA ILE A 139 -2.38 8.98 -1.06
C ILE A 139 -2.48 9.98 0.09
N MET A 140 -2.48 11.27 -0.22
CA MET A 140 -2.66 12.35 0.74
C MET A 140 -3.45 13.50 0.10
N ASP A 141 -4.03 14.37 0.91
CA ASP A 141 -4.59 15.63 0.43
C ASP A 141 -3.48 16.65 0.11
N GLU A 142 -3.89 17.74 -0.54
CA GLU A 142 -2.99 18.82 -0.93
C GLU A 142 -2.54 19.68 0.26
N ASN A 143 -3.29 19.64 1.38
CA ASN A 143 -3.05 20.49 2.55
C ASN A 143 -2.15 19.84 3.60
N GLY A 144 -1.93 18.52 3.53
CA GLY A 144 -1.09 17.77 4.44
C GLY A 144 -1.79 17.22 5.68
N ASP A 145 -3.13 17.25 5.74
CA ASP A 145 -3.90 16.88 6.94
C ASP A 145 -4.48 15.45 6.85
N GLY A 146 -4.87 15.04 5.64
CA GLY A 146 -5.48 13.75 5.34
C GLY A 146 -4.57 12.85 4.52
N ARG A 147 -4.52 11.56 4.87
CA ARG A 147 -3.85 10.52 4.07
C ARG A 147 -4.55 9.18 4.14
N ILE A 148 -4.20 8.30 3.21
CA ILE A 148 -4.62 6.90 3.25
C ILE A 148 -3.97 6.22 4.45
N ILE A 149 -4.80 5.60 5.28
CA ILE A 149 -4.37 4.76 6.40
C ILE A 149 -3.56 3.56 5.89
N HIS A 150 -2.39 3.34 6.47
CA HIS A 150 -1.48 2.23 6.21
C HIS A 150 -1.82 1.03 7.12
N PRO A 151 -2.25 -0.12 6.58
CA PRO A 151 -2.78 -1.23 7.37
C PRO A 151 -1.75 -1.93 8.26
N TYR A 152 -0.45 -1.70 8.02
CA TYR A 152 0.62 -2.30 8.81
C TYR A 152 1.23 -1.39 9.88
N TYR A 153 1.03 -0.08 9.77
CA TYR A 153 1.80 0.88 10.58
C TYR A 153 0.94 1.85 11.39
N ASP A 154 -0.32 2.03 10.99
CA ASP A 154 -1.23 2.91 11.72
C ASP A 154 -1.86 2.18 12.90
N LEU A 155 -1.20 2.26 14.06
CA LEU A 155 -1.59 1.55 15.29
C LEU A 155 -2.99 1.88 15.79
N PHE A 156 -3.55 3.04 15.44
CA PHE A 156 -4.94 3.39 15.78
C PHE A 156 -5.98 2.45 15.13
N LEU A 157 -5.57 1.58 14.19
CA LEU A 157 -6.40 0.50 13.65
C LEU A 157 -6.66 -0.67 14.63
N GLU A 158 -6.10 -0.62 15.83
CA GLU A 158 -6.51 -1.50 16.94
C GLU A 158 -7.87 -1.11 17.52
N GLU A 159 -8.31 0.13 17.27
CA GLU A 159 -9.58 0.70 17.73
C GLU A 159 -10.62 0.75 16.59
N GLN A 160 -11.90 0.84 16.94
CA GLN A 160 -12.96 1.05 15.96
C GLN A 160 -12.99 2.52 15.49
N LEU A 161 -12.77 2.75 14.19
CA LEU A 161 -12.74 4.11 13.63
C LEU A 161 -14.10 4.62 13.14
N TYR A 162 -14.92 3.73 12.60
CA TYR A 162 -16.16 4.07 11.90
C TYR A 162 -17.37 3.37 12.50
N VAL A 163 -18.54 3.99 12.35
CA VAL A 163 -19.84 3.40 12.71
C VAL A 163 -20.80 3.51 11.54
N VAL A 164 -21.54 2.43 11.27
CA VAL A 164 -22.63 2.44 10.29
C VAL A 164 -23.89 2.91 11.00
N ARG A 165 -24.54 3.95 10.48
CA ARG A 165 -25.82 4.45 10.98
C ARG A 165 -26.93 4.20 9.98
N PHE A 166 -28.04 3.68 10.51
CA PHE A 166 -29.29 3.53 9.80
C PHE A 166 -30.22 4.67 10.24
N ASN A 167 -30.68 5.45 9.29
CA ASN A 167 -31.62 6.55 9.51
C ASN A 167 -32.90 6.31 8.69
N GLY A 168 -33.95 7.07 8.96
CA GLY A 168 -35.22 6.96 8.25
C GLY A 168 -36.14 5.85 8.78
N GLY A 169 -37.24 5.62 8.07
CA GLY A 169 -38.23 4.61 8.43
C GLY A 169 -37.88 3.23 7.87
N PHE A 170 -38.48 2.17 8.41
CA PHE A 170 -38.25 0.79 7.96
C PHE A 170 -38.44 0.58 6.45
N ARG A 171 -39.32 1.35 5.80
CA ARG A 171 -39.60 1.25 4.35
C ARG A 171 -38.62 2.02 3.47
N GLU A 172 -37.91 3.00 4.03
CA GLU A 172 -36.97 3.85 3.31
C GLU A 172 -35.79 4.19 4.24
N PRO A 173 -34.94 3.20 4.56
CA PRO A 173 -33.76 3.45 5.37
C PRO A 173 -32.71 4.15 4.52
N SER A 174 -31.97 5.07 5.13
CA SER A 174 -30.70 5.57 4.60
C SER A 174 -29.55 5.08 5.46
N ILE A 175 -28.44 4.72 4.81
CA ILE A 175 -27.24 4.21 5.45
C ILE A 175 -26.13 5.23 5.30
N SER A 176 -25.44 5.52 6.39
CA SER A 176 -24.27 6.39 6.44
C SER A 176 -23.14 5.70 7.20
N ILE A 177 -21.90 6.04 6.86
CA ILE A 177 -20.71 5.62 7.60
C ILE A 177 -20.09 6.89 8.16
N ASP A 178 -20.09 7.00 9.48
CA ASP A 178 -19.56 8.16 10.19
C ASP A 178 -18.30 7.78 10.96
N LEU A 179 -17.49 8.78 11.32
CA LEU A 179 -16.47 8.63 12.35
C LEU A 179 -17.14 8.27 13.67
N LEU A 180 -16.60 7.26 14.37
CA LEU A 180 -17.06 6.90 15.71
C LEU A 180 -16.83 8.07 16.69
N ASN A 181 -15.67 8.72 16.59
CA ASN A 181 -15.34 9.93 17.33
C ASN A 181 -15.04 11.09 16.35
N PRO A 182 -16.00 12.00 16.11
CA PRO A 182 -15.81 13.13 15.19
C PRO A 182 -14.82 14.18 15.70
N ASN A 183 -14.50 14.16 17.00
CA ASN A 183 -13.52 15.07 17.62
C ASN A 183 -12.14 14.41 17.80
N HIS A 184 -11.90 13.26 17.16
CA HIS A 184 -10.61 12.58 17.23
C HIS A 184 -9.50 13.47 16.65
N VAL A 185 -8.33 13.47 17.27
CA VAL A 185 -7.18 14.29 16.83
C VAL A 185 -6.68 13.95 15.42
N LEU A 186 -6.92 12.72 14.97
CA LEU A 186 -6.61 12.23 13.61
C LEU A 186 -7.84 12.17 12.68
N LYS A 187 -8.92 12.91 12.99
CA LYS A 187 -10.18 12.86 12.21
C LYS A 187 -9.97 13.10 10.71
N ASP A 188 -9.01 13.93 10.33
CA ASP A 188 -8.78 14.30 8.92
C ASP A 188 -8.18 13.13 8.13
N ILE A 189 -7.28 12.36 8.74
CA ILE A 189 -6.79 11.07 8.19
C ILE A 189 -7.97 10.10 8.03
N PHE A 190 -8.81 9.96 9.06
CA PHE A 190 -9.91 9.01 9.03
C PHE A 190 -10.95 9.38 7.97
N GLN A 191 -11.28 10.66 7.85
CA GLN A 191 -12.20 11.19 6.86
C GLN A 191 -11.64 11.06 5.45
N TYR A 192 -10.34 11.34 5.26
CA TYR A 192 -9.68 11.20 3.97
C TYR A 192 -9.73 9.75 3.48
N HIS A 193 -9.39 8.78 4.34
CA HIS A 193 -9.44 7.36 3.99
C HIS A 193 -10.89 6.91 3.72
N LEU A 194 -11.86 7.34 4.53
CA LEU A 194 -13.28 7.05 4.32
C LEU A 194 -13.74 7.51 2.93
N ASN A 195 -13.43 8.75 2.57
CA ASN A 195 -13.86 9.35 1.30
C ASN A 195 -13.13 8.78 0.07
N ASN A 196 -11.87 8.35 0.23
CA ASN A 196 -11.04 7.93 -0.90
C ASN A 196 -10.93 6.42 -1.08
N VAL A 197 -11.30 5.63 -0.08
CA VAL A 197 -11.23 4.16 -0.13
C VAL A 197 -12.58 3.53 0.12
N ILE A 198 -13.20 3.80 1.27
CA ILE A 198 -14.39 3.07 1.74
C ILE A 198 -15.64 3.48 0.95
N LEU A 199 -15.91 4.79 0.80
CA LEU A 199 -17.10 5.29 0.09
C LEU A 199 -16.99 5.22 -1.44
N ARG A 200 -15.86 4.72 -1.96
CA ARG A 200 -15.65 4.55 -3.41
C ARG A 200 -15.84 3.11 -3.88
N THR A 201 -16.16 2.19 -2.96
CA THR A 201 -16.40 0.77 -3.26
C THR A 201 -17.80 0.52 -3.76
#